data_AF-A0AAV5XH59-F1
#
_entry.id   AF-A0AAV5XH59-F1
#
_cell.length_a   1.000
_cell.length_b   1.000
_cell.length_c   1.000
_cell.angle_alpha   90.00
_cell.angle_beta   90.00
_cell.angle_gamma   90.00
#
_symmetry.space_group_name_H-M   'P 1'
#
loop_
_entity.id
_entity.type
_entity.pdbx_description
1 polymer ?
#
loop_
_entity_poly.entity_id
_entity_poly.type
_entity_poly.pdbx_seq_one_letter_code
_entity_poly.pdbx_strand_id
1 'polypeptide(L)' 'MPTKVRVNLANSLELLELPGLQPQQADAIVKFRSEHGPIKDARELARILSAWPVSDALWEQADFSPADTTAPEAPGA' A
#
# COMPACT_ATOMS: atom_id res chain seq x y z
N MET A 1 -15.42 -8.69 4.01
CA MET A 1 -14.59 -7.48 4.10
C MET A 1 -13.34 -7.72 3.28
N PRO A 2 -12.97 -6.86 2.32
CA PRO A 2 -11.74 -7.03 1.57
C PRO A 2 -10.54 -6.89 2.51
N THR A 3 -9.55 -7.75 2.36
CA THR A 3 -8.30 -7.68 3.12
C THR A 3 -7.54 -6.43 2.68
N LYS A 4 -7.17 -5.56 3.63
CA LYS A 4 -6.39 -4.37 3.33
C LYS A 4 -4.89 -4.71 3.26
N VAL A 5 -4.20 -4.14 2.29
CA VAL A 5 -2.74 -4.28 2.11
C VAL A 5 -2.06 -3.00 2.57
N ARG A 6 -1.16 -3.11 3.56
CA ARG A 6 -0.45 -1.96 4.13
C ARG A 6 0.67 -1.51 3.18
N VAL A 7 0.39 -0.54 2.31
CA VAL A 7 1.26 -0.11 1.20
C VAL A 7 2.68 0.25 1.67
N ASN A 8 2.80 0.83 2.86
CA ASN A 8 4.08 1.28 3.42
C ASN A 8 4.88 0.17 4.12
N LEU A 9 4.27 -0.98 4.41
CA LEU A 9 4.86 -2.07 5.22
C LEU A 9 4.96 -3.40 4.47
N ALA A 10 4.02 -3.64 3.56
CA ALA A 10 3.96 -4.83 2.73
C ALA A 10 5.25 -5.02 1.94
N ASN A 11 5.74 -6.25 1.85
CA ASN A 11 6.80 -6.61 0.92
C ASN A 11 6.26 -6.71 -0.52
N SER A 12 7.13 -6.87 -1.51
CA SER A 12 6.73 -6.89 -2.92
C SER A 12 5.68 -7.96 -3.25
N LEU A 13 5.72 -9.13 -2.59
CA LEU A 13 4.74 -10.20 -2.80
C LEU A 13 3.38 -9.86 -2.18
N GLU A 14 3.36 -9.27 -0.98
CA GLU A 14 2.12 -8.80 -0.34
C GLU A 14 1.47 -7.65 -1.12
N LEU A 15 2.27 -6.77 -1.75
CA LEU A 15 1.74 -5.73 -2.62
C LEU A 15 0.97 -6.31 -3.82
N LEU A 16 1.37 -7.49 -4.32
CA LEU A 16 0.66 -8.18 -5.41
C LEU A 16 -0.72 -8.72 -5.03
N GLU A 17 -1.08 -8.71 -3.75
CA GLU A 17 -2.45 -8.98 -3.32
C GLU A 17 -3.40 -7.84 -3.68
N LEU A 18 -2.88 -6.64 -3.98
CA LEU A 18 -3.70 -5.54 -4.52
C LEU A 18 -4.21 -5.90 -5.93
N PRO A 19 -5.53 -5.83 -6.16
CA PRO A 19 -6.12 -6.25 -7.42
C PRO A 19 -5.61 -5.42 -8.59
N GLY A 20 -5.16 -6.10 -9.64
CA GLY A 20 -4.62 -5.47 -10.84
C GLY A 20 -3.19 -4.92 -10.70
N LEU A 21 -2.51 -5.14 -9.56
CA LEU A 21 -1.09 -4.84 -9.43
C LEU A 21 -0.24 -5.94 -10.06
N GLN A 22 0.87 -5.55 -10.67
CA GLN A 22 1.84 -6.42 -11.34
C GLN A 22 3.23 -6.25 -10.71
N PRO A 23 4.16 -7.22 -10.89
CA PRO A 23 5.48 -7.19 -10.23
C PRO A 23 6.27 -5.90 -10.44
N GLN A 24 6.21 -5.31 -11.64
CA GLN A 24 6.91 -4.07 -11.95
C GLN A 24 6.31 -2.85 -11.20
N GLN A 25 5.01 -2.85 -10.95
CA GLN A 25 4.33 -1.81 -10.19
C GLN A 25 4.64 -1.94 -8.69
N ALA A 26 4.69 -3.17 -8.16
CA ALA A 26 5.12 -3.43 -6.79
C ALA A 26 6.57 -2.97 -6.54
N ASP A 27 7.47 -3.24 -7.48
CA ASP A 27 8.85 -2.76 -7.43
C ASP A 27 8.91 -1.22 -7.42
N ALA A 28 8.14 -0.55 -8.28
CA ALA A 28 8.07 0.91 -8.30
C ALA A 28 7.60 1.50 -6.96
N ILE A 29 6.64 0.87 -6.30
CA ILE A 29 6.15 1.26 -4.97
C ILE A 29 7.26 1.13 -3.92
N VAL A 30 7.93 -0.04 -3.86
CA VAL A 30 9.00 -0.30 -2.89
C VAL A 30 10.17 0.65 -3.11
N LYS A 31 10.56 0.86 -4.37
CA LYS A 31 11.61 1.79 -4.75
C LYS A 31 11.26 3.22 -4.34
N PHE A 32 10.06 3.69 -4.68
CA PHE A 32 9.61 5.04 -4.32
C PHE A 32 9.68 5.26 -2.81
N ARG A 33 9.14 4.35 -2.00
CA ARG A 33 9.11 4.55 -0.54
C ARG A 33 10.50 4.47 0.10
N SER A 34 11.44 3.76 -0.55
CA SER A 34 12.84 3.69 -0.12
C SER A 34 13.58 5.02 -0.41
N GLU A 35 13.31 5.65 -1.55
CA GLU A 35 14.00 6.88 -1.98
C GLU A 35 13.35 8.17 -1.43
N HIS A 36 12.03 8.18 -1.27
CA HIS A 36 11.25 9.38 -0.95
C HIS A 36 10.56 9.34 0.43
N GLY A 37 10.59 8.19 1.10
CA GLY A 37 9.85 7.96 2.34
C GLY A 37 8.42 7.45 2.10
N PRO A 38 7.61 7.29 3.16
CA PRO A 38 6.31 6.62 3.08
C PRO A 38 5.33 7.32 2.12
N ILE A 39 4.54 6.51 1.42
CA ILE A 39 3.47 6.95 0.53
C ILE A 39 2.31 7.45 1.38
N LYS A 40 1.95 8.72 1.19
CA LYS A 40 1.02 9.43 2.07
C LYS A 40 -0.43 9.00 1.90
N ASP A 41 -0.86 8.89 0.65
CA ASP A 41 -2.28 8.69 0.31
C ASP A 41 -2.43 8.04 -1.08
N ALA A 42 -3.66 7.62 -1.39
CA ALA A 42 -4.05 7.06 -2.69
C ALA A 42 -3.67 7.96 -3.88
N ARG A 43 -3.72 9.30 -3.71
CA ARG A 43 -3.32 10.26 -4.77
C ARG A 43 -1.84 10.18 -5.10
N GLU A 44 -1.00 9.95 -4.10
CA GLU A 44 0.46 9.82 -4.29
C GLU A 44 0.77 8.47 -4.94
N LEU A 45 0.12 7.39 -4.48
CA LEU A 45 0.21 6.09 -5.12
C LEU A 45 -0.24 6.13 -6.59
N ALA A 46 -1.32 6.84 -6.91
CA ALA A 46 -1.79 7.01 -8.29
C ALA A 46 -0.76 7.73 -9.19
N ARG A 47 0.02 8.66 -8.65
CA ARG A 47 1.12 9.30 -9.41
C ARG A 47 2.24 8.32 -9.71
N ILE A 48 2.63 7.51 -8.72
CA ILE A 48 3.65 6.46 -8.89
C ILE A 48 3.21 5.48 -9.98
N LEU A 49 1.93 5.09 -9.99
CA LEU A 49 1.38 4.10 -10.90
C LEU A 49 0.88 4.67 -12.24
N SER A 50 1.01 5.98 -12.48
CA SER A 50 0.40 6.67 -13.63
C SER A 50 0.84 6.16 -15.01
N ALA A 51 1.97 5.45 -15.09
CA ALA A 51 2.46 4.84 -16.33
C ALA A 51 1.77 3.50 -16.67
N TRP A 52 0.92 2.96 -15.78
CA TRP A 52 0.30 1.64 -15.95
C TRP A 52 -1.22 1.67 -15.75
N PRO A 53 -1.96 0.76 -16.42
CA PRO A 53 -3.33 0.50 -16.05
C PRO A 53 -3.39 -0.14 -14.66
N VAL A 54 -4.28 0.37 -13.81
CA VAL A 54 -4.57 -0.18 -12.47
C VAL A 54 -6.08 -0.36 -12.30
N SER A 55 -6.50 -1.37 -11.55
CA SER A 55 -7.91 -1.59 -11.26
C SER A 55 -8.42 -0.63 -10.20
N ASP A 56 -9.68 -0.20 -10.30
CA ASP A 56 -10.31 0.67 -9.29
C ASP A 56 -10.38 0.01 -7.90
N ALA A 57 -10.59 -1.31 -7.87
CA ALA A 57 -10.60 -2.12 -6.65
C ALA A 57 -9.29 -2.06 -5.84
N LEU A 58 -8.19 -1.62 -6.45
CA LEU A 58 -6.91 -1.42 -5.75
C LEU A 58 -7.05 -0.37 -4.65
N TRP A 59 -7.80 0.70 -4.92
CA TRP A 59 -7.95 1.83 -4.01
C TRP A 59 -8.74 1.49 -2.76
N GLU A 60 -9.65 0.52 -2.86
CA GLU A 60 -10.45 0.04 -1.72
C GLU A 60 -9.62 -0.81 -0.74
N GLN A 61 -8.55 -1.44 -1.23
CA GLN A 61 -7.70 -2.37 -0.47
C GLN A 61 -6.39 -1.73 0.01
N ALA A 62 -5.97 -0.62 -0.60
CA ALA A 62 -4.76 0.07 -0.20
C ALA A 62 -4.92 0.74 1.19
N ASP A 63 -4.06 0.34 2.14
CA ASP A 63 -3.94 0.95 3.46
C ASP A 63 -2.65 1.76 3.57
N PHE A 64 -2.80 3.04 3.89
CA PHE A 64 -1.69 4.00 4.06
C PHE A 64 -1.37 4.27 5.53
N SER A 65 -2.04 3.57 6.46
CA SER A 65 -1.90 3.79 7.90
C SER A 65 -0.46 3.53 8.36
N PRO A 66 0.10 4.36 9.26
CA PRO A 66 1.45 4.16 9.78
C PRO A 66 1.57 2.86 10.58
N ALA A 67 2.79 2.38 10.77
CA ALA A 67 3.08 1.14 11.51
C ALA A 67 2.56 1.15 12.96
N ASP A 68 2.54 2.32 13.58
CA ASP A 68 2.13 2.50 14.99
C ASP A 68 0.62 2.33 15.21
N THR A 69 -0.18 2.34 14.14
CA THR A 69 -1.60 1.95 14.21
C THR A 69 -1.71 0.42 14.22
N THR A 70 -1.27 -0.18 15.32
CA THR A 70 -1.81 -1.44 15.82
C THR A 70 -2.88 -1.05 16.86
N ALA A 71 -3.93 -1.87 16.96
CA ALA A 71 -5.11 -1.67 17.79
C ALA A 71 -4.82 -1.02 19.15
N PRO A 72 -5.72 -0.18 19.70
CA PRO A 72 -5.53 0.39 21.03
C PRO A 72 -5.21 -0.73 22.00
N GLU A 73 -4.09 -0.59 22.71
CA GLU A 73 -3.73 -1.47 23.82
C GLU A 73 -4.99 -1.64 24.67
N ALA A 74 -5.49 -2.89 24.77
CA ALA A 74 -6.60 -3.17 25.66
C ALA A 74 -6.16 -2.70 27.06
N PRO A 75 -6.93 -1.83 27.75
CA PRO A 75 -6.55 -1.40 29.08
C PRO A 75 -6.38 -2.64 29.94
N GLY A 76 -5.18 -2.76 30.51
CA GLY A 76 -4.80 -3.84 31.41
C GLY A 76 -5.84 -4.00 32.52
N ALA A 77 -6.11 -5.27 32.84
CA ALA A 77 -7.02 -5.75 33.86
C ALA A 77 -6.83 -5.11 35.24
#